data_AF-A0A660T8N3-F1
#
_entry.id   AF-A0A660T8N3-F1
#
_cell.length_a   1.000
_cell.length_b   1.000
_cell.length_c   1.000
_cell.angle_alpha   90.00
_cell.angle_beta   90.00
_cell.angle_gamma   90.00
#
_symmetry.space_group_name_H-M   'P 1'
#
loop_
_entity.id
_entity.type
_entity.pdbx_description
1 polymer ?
#
loop_
_entity_poly.entity_id
_entity_poly.type
_entity_poly.pdbx_seq_one_letter_code
_entity_poly.pdbx_strand_id
1 'polypeptide(L)'
;AGYKTGADTYLVMGTEKGAYTVKLTEGDADYVFTAVPTPITDTKAYSITKMAAKSAGSYIAMLSDRDLFIYNSTAETVMHYPFNSGLPGTLTDLAWAGTELLISGTAGLVSITPTP
;
A
#
# COMPACT_ATOMS: atom_id res chain seq x y z
N ALA A 1 4.80 -9.62 -17.92
CA ALA A 1 4.01 -8.94 -18.96
C ALA A 1 4.04 -7.46 -18.68
N GLY A 2 4.44 -6.62 -19.64
CA GLY A 2 4.45 -5.16 -19.46
C GLY A 2 3.03 -4.59 -19.45
N TYR A 3 2.83 -3.47 -18.76
CA TYR A 3 1.59 -2.71 -18.77
C TYR A 3 1.40 -2.11 -20.17
N LYS A 4 0.32 -2.49 -20.89
CA LYS A 4 0.16 -2.18 -22.32
C LYS A 4 -0.95 -1.18 -22.62
N THR A 5 -1.99 -1.09 -21.79
CA THR A 5 -3.17 -0.23 -22.00
C THR A 5 -3.96 -0.08 -20.69
N GLY A 6 -4.62 1.07 -20.51
CA GLY A 6 -5.58 1.31 -19.42
C GLY A 6 -5.62 2.77 -18.97
N ALA A 7 -6.77 3.21 -18.44
CA ALA A 7 -6.92 4.53 -17.81
C ALA A 7 -5.83 4.75 -16.74
N ASP A 8 -5.40 6.00 -16.58
CA ASP A 8 -4.38 6.48 -15.61
C ASP A 8 -4.16 5.48 -14.47
N THR A 9 -3.16 4.62 -14.62
CA THR A 9 -2.91 3.56 -13.63
C THR A 9 -1.81 4.02 -12.70
N TYR A 10 -2.13 3.97 -11.41
CA TYR A 10 -1.17 4.25 -10.37
C TYR A 10 -0.43 2.97 -9.99
N LEU A 11 0.88 2.96 -10.21
CA LEU A 11 1.77 2.04 -9.52
C LEU A 11 2.02 2.61 -8.13
N VAL A 12 1.85 1.81 -7.08
CA VAL A 12 2.24 2.18 -5.72
C VAL A 12 3.44 1.34 -5.30
N MET A 13 4.47 2.00 -4.78
CA MET A 13 5.74 1.37 -4.41
C MET A 13 6.07 1.69 -2.97
N GLY A 14 6.37 0.67 -2.18
CA GLY A 14 6.93 0.80 -0.84
C GLY A 14 8.46 0.88 -0.89
N THR A 15 9.03 1.70 -0.03
CA THR A 15 10.49 1.87 0.11
C THR A 15 10.87 2.01 1.58
N GLU A 16 12.17 2.03 1.88
CA GLU A 16 12.67 2.35 3.22
C GLU A 16 12.36 3.78 3.71
N LYS A 17 11.88 4.67 2.83
CA LYS A 17 11.55 6.08 3.16
C LYS A 17 10.04 6.38 3.12
N GLY A 18 9.21 5.38 2.86
CA GLY A 18 7.77 5.50 2.71
C GLY A 18 7.26 4.91 1.40
N ALA A 19 5.98 5.12 1.14
CA ALA A 19 5.34 4.74 -0.12
C ALA A 19 5.22 5.90 -1.09
N TYR A 20 5.20 5.57 -2.38
CA TYR A 20 5.11 6.52 -3.49
C TYR A 20 4.07 6.04 -4.49
N THR A 21 3.33 6.98 -5.07
CA THR A 21 2.52 6.74 -6.26
C THR A 21 3.30 7.15 -7.50
N VAL A 22 3.14 6.39 -8.57
CA VAL A 22 3.67 6.68 -9.88
C VAL A 22 2.52 6.65 -10.84
N LYS A 23 2.18 7.81 -11.41
CA LYS A 23 1.14 7.92 -12.42
C LYS A 23 1.70 7.45 -13.76
N LEU A 24 1.10 6.42 -14.35
CA LEU A 24 1.40 5.95 -15.69
C LEU A 24 0.35 6.55 -16.64
N THR A 25 0.79 7.39 -17.57
CA THR A 25 -0.09 8.05 -18.55
C THR A 25 0.05 7.37 -19.91
N GLU A 26 -1.08 7.14 -20.57
CA GLU A 26 -1.15 6.58 -21.92
C GLU A 26 -0.61 7.61 -22.94
N GLY A 27 0.55 7.35 -23.54
CA GLY A 27 1.16 8.27 -24.49
C GLY A 27 2.65 8.02 -24.81
N ASP A 28 3.38 7.31 -23.96
CA ASP A 28 4.78 6.96 -24.21
C ASP A 28 4.88 5.81 -25.23
N ALA A 29 5.05 6.18 -26.50
CA ALA A 29 5.04 5.29 -27.67
C ALA A 29 6.02 4.09 -27.59
N ASP A 30 7.03 4.18 -26.73
CA ASP A 30 8.07 3.16 -26.54
C ASP A 30 7.88 2.30 -25.28
N TYR A 31 6.79 2.49 -24.53
CA TYR A 31 6.52 1.79 -23.25
C TYR A 31 7.62 1.99 -22.20
N VAL A 32 8.45 3.02 -22.36
CA VAL A 32 9.43 3.49 -21.39
C VAL A 32 8.79 4.65 -20.64
N PHE A 33 8.28 4.37 -19.45
CA PHE A 33 7.62 5.38 -18.63
C PHE A 33 8.65 6.17 -17.83
N THR A 34 8.82 7.46 -18.15
CA THR A 34 9.48 8.40 -17.25
C THR A 34 8.43 9.03 -16.35
N ALA A 35 8.40 8.63 -15.09
CA ALA A 35 7.47 9.18 -14.12
C ALA A 35 8.21 9.63 -12.86
N VAL A 36 7.76 10.74 -12.29
CA VAL A 36 8.29 11.25 -11.02
C VAL A 36 7.45 10.61 -9.90
N PRO A 37 8.04 9.77 -9.03
CA PRO A 37 7.31 9.21 -7.92
C PRO A 37 6.85 10.31 -6.96
N THR A 38 5.56 10.36 -6.69
CA THR A 38 4.96 11.29 -5.73
C THR A 38 4.85 10.59 -4.38
N PRO A 39 5.42 11.14 -3.29
CA PRO A 39 5.34 10.50 -1.99
C PRO A 39 3.90 10.48 -1.45
N ILE A 40 3.49 9.36 -0.89
CA ILE A 40 2.31 9.27 -0.03
C ILE A 40 2.71 9.83 1.34
N THR A 41 2.38 11.10 1.59
CA THR A 41 2.97 11.92 2.66
C THR A 41 2.88 11.28 4.04
N ASP A 42 1.77 10.62 4.38
CA ASP A 42 1.54 10.02 5.71
C ASP A 42 2.41 8.79 5.99
N THR A 43 3.04 8.23 4.95
CA THR A 43 3.96 7.09 5.06
C THR A 43 5.43 7.49 5.13
N LYS A 44 5.74 8.80 5.12
CA LYS A 44 7.13 9.27 5.16
C LYS A 44 7.85 8.79 6.42
N ALA A 45 9.10 8.40 6.25
CA ALA A 45 9.98 7.86 7.28
C ALA A 45 9.60 6.47 7.82
N TYR A 46 8.55 5.84 7.29
CA TYR A 46 8.26 4.44 7.56
C TYR A 46 8.90 3.56 6.49
N SER A 47 9.61 2.51 6.91
CA SER A 47 10.11 1.50 5.99
C SER A 47 8.96 0.59 5.59
N ILE A 48 8.48 0.71 4.36
CA ILE A 48 7.37 -0.10 3.84
C ILE A 48 7.94 -1.43 3.33
N THR A 49 7.62 -2.51 4.03
CA THR A 49 8.20 -3.85 3.81
C THR A 49 7.26 -4.78 3.06
N LYS A 50 5.95 -4.58 3.15
CA LYS A 50 4.93 -5.38 2.45
C LYS A 50 3.78 -4.51 1.95
N MET A 51 3.13 -4.95 0.88
CA MET A 51 1.96 -4.29 0.32
C MET A 51 0.98 -5.32 -0.24
N ALA A 52 -0.32 -5.01 -0.18
CA ALA A 52 -1.34 -5.77 -0.88
C ALA A 52 -2.45 -4.86 -1.39
N ALA A 53 -2.74 -4.95 -2.68
CA ALA A 53 -3.90 -4.33 -3.30
C ALA A 53 -5.14 -5.19 -3.08
N LYS A 54 -6.27 -4.56 -2.77
CA LYS A 54 -7.56 -5.24 -2.69
C LYS A 54 -8.05 -5.54 -4.12
N SER A 55 -8.45 -6.78 -4.39
CA SER A 55 -8.80 -7.26 -5.74
C SER A 55 -9.95 -6.50 -6.41
N ALA A 56 -10.88 -5.98 -5.61
CA ALA A 56 -11.99 -5.13 -6.05
C ALA A 56 -12.03 -3.88 -5.17
N GLY A 57 -11.28 -2.84 -5.57
CA GLY A 57 -11.34 -1.54 -4.93
C GLY A 57 -10.06 -0.72 -5.08
N SER A 58 -10.15 0.50 -4.57
CA SER A 58 -9.08 1.50 -4.62
C SER A 58 -8.14 1.41 -3.41
N TYR A 59 -8.20 0.33 -2.64
CA TYR A 59 -7.46 0.21 -1.38
C TYR A 59 -6.18 -0.59 -1.53
N ILE A 60 -5.09 0.01 -1.06
CA ILE A 60 -3.77 -0.61 -1.00
C ILE A 60 -3.29 -0.57 0.44
N ALA A 61 -3.16 -1.75 1.04
CA ALA A 61 -2.59 -1.89 2.37
C ALA A 61 -1.05 -1.91 2.27
N MET A 62 -0.39 -1.20 3.18
CA MET A 62 1.06 -1.01 3.20
C MET A 62 1.55 -1.21 4.64
N LEU A 63 2.51 -2.10 4.80
CA LEU A 63 3.02 -2.53 6.09
C LEU A 63 4.40 -1.94 6.34
N SER A 64 4.59 -1.35 7.50
CA SER A 64 5.91 -1.19 8.12
C SER A 64 6.07 -2.18 9.26
N ASP A 65 7.20 -2.16 9.97
CA ASP A 65 7.45 -3.07 11.10
C ASP A 65 6.54 -2.83 12.31
N ARG A 66 5.90 -1.65 12.40
CA ARG A 66 5.05 -1.22 13.54
C ARG A 66 3.72 -0.60 13.16
N ASP A 67 3.55 -0.22 11.90
CA ASP A 67 2.38 0.52 11.46
C ASP A 67 1.82 -0.06 10.18
N LEU A 68 0.50 -0.04 10.08
CA LEU A 68 -0.24 -0.32 8.87
C LEU A 68 -0.81 0.98 8.31
N PHE A 69 -0.69 1.14 7.01
CA PHE A 69 -1.30 2.23 6.26
C PHE A 69 -2.24 1.63 5.21
N ILE A 70 -3.36 2.28 4.98
CA ILE A 70 -4.30 1.91 3.92
C ILE A 70 -4.54 3.12 3.06
N TYR A 71 -4.00 3.09 1.85
CA TYR A 71 -4.17 4.14 0.86
C TYR A 71 -5.43 3.88 0.03
N ASN A 72 -6.31 4.88 -0.06
CA ASN A 72 -7.42 4.92 -0.99
C ASN A 72 -6.98 5.70 -2.24
N SER A 73 -6.69 5.00 -3.33
CA SER A 73 -6.22 5.59 -4.58
C SER A 73 -7.24 6.42 -5.34
N THR A 74 -8.54 6.34 -4.99
CA THR A 74 -9.58 7.17 -5.61
C THR A 74 -9.77 8.48 -4.85
N ALA A 75 -9.76 8.42 -3.52
CA ALA A 75 -9.88 9.62 -2.68
C ALA A 75 -8.53 10.30 -2.41
N GLU A 76 -7.42 9.62 -2.74
CA GLU A 76 -6.05 10.03 -2.42
C GLU A 76 -5.84 10.27 -0.91
N THR A 77 -6.50 9.46 -0.08
CA THR A 77 -6.41 9.53 1.38
C THR A 77 -5.70 8.32 1.98
N VAL A 78 -5.11 8.50 3.16
CA VAL A 78 -4.45 7.43 3.92
C VAL A 78 -5.14 7.26 5.27
N MET A 79 -5.45 6.02 5.61
CA MET A 79 -5.78 5.62 6.98
C MET A 79 -4.54 5.03 7.63
N HIS A 80 -4.21 5.48 8.83
CA HIS A 80 -3.05 5.03 9.60
C HIS A 80 -3.49 4.25 10.85
N TYR A 81 -2.97 3.04 10.98
CA TYR A 81 -3.23 2.12 12.09
C TYR A 81 -1.92 1.80 12.81
N PRO A 82 -1.64 2.45 13.95
CA PRO A 82 -0.47 2.15 14.75
C PRO A 82 -0.65 0.83 15.52
N PHE A 83 0.33 -0.08 15.44
CA PHE A 83 0.37 -1.27 16.27
C PHE A 83 1.34 -1.06 17.43
N ASN A 84 0.79 -0.69 18.58
CA ASN A 84 1.54 -0.66 19.83
C ASN A 84 1.99 -2.08 20.23
N SER A 85 3.10 -2.19 20.96
CA SER A 85 3.73 -3.46 21.35
C SER A 85 2.77 -4.37 22.13
N GLY A 86 2.09 -5.23 21.38
CA GLY A 86 1.09 -6.21 21.81
C GLY A 86 0.92 -7.23 20.68
N LEU A 87 -0.29 -7.72 20.44
CA LEU A 87 -0.58 -8.43 19.19
C LEU A 87 -0.69 -7.43 18.02
N PRO A 88 -0.12 -7.73 16.84
CA PRO A 88 0.57 -8.97 16.46
C PRO A 88 2.10 -8.92 16.64
N GLY A 89 2.65 -7.95 17.38
CA GLY A 89 4.09 -7.80 17.60
C GLY A 89 4.74 -6.95 16.51
N THR A 90 5.96 -7.31 16.09
CA THR A 90 6.55 -6.72 14.88
C THR A 90 5.83 -7.27 13.67
N LEU A 91 5.36 -6.40 12.78
CA LEU A 91 4.53 -6.79 11.64
C LEU A 91 5.41 -7.41 10.55
N THR A 92 4.96 -8.53 9.98
CA THR A 92 5.76 -9.33 9.04
C THR A 92 5.05 -9.60 7.71
N ASP A 93 3.71 -9.68 7.72
CA ASP A 93 2.95 -9.90 6.50
C ASP A 93 1.52 -9.41 6.58
N LEU A 94 0.90 -9.21 5.42
CA LEU A 94 -0.51 -8.87 5.30
C LEU A 94 -1.18 -9.52 4.08
N ALA A 95 -2.48 -9.73 4.16
CA ALA A 95 -3.29 -10.21 3.05
C ALA A 95 -4.76 -9.80 3.20
N TRP A 96 -5.39 -9.44 2.08
CA TRP A 96 -6.84 -9.21 2.05
C TRP A 96 -7.60 -10.54 2.06
N ALA A 97 -8.59 -10.66 2.94
CA ALA A 97 -9.54 -11.76 3.01
C ALA A 97 -10.97 -11.18 2.86
N GLY A 98 -11.40 -10.99 1.61
CA GLY A 98 -12.67 -10.31 1.32
C GLY A 98 -12.64 -8.84 1.73
N THR A 99 -13.44 -8.47 2.74
CA THR A 99 -13.46 -7.11 3.30
C THR A 99 -12.47 -6.91 4.45
N GLU A 100 -11.95 -7.99 5.01
CA GLU A 100 -10.99 -7.95 6.11
C GLU A 100 -9.57 -7.89 5.57
N LEU A 101 -8.70 -7.26 6.35
CA LEU A 101 -7.26 -7.33 6.18
C LEU A 101 -6.69 -8.15 7.32
N LEU A 102 -6.03 -9.25 6.98
CA LEU A 102 -5.27 -10.08 7.91
C LEU A 102 -3.86 -9.51 8.01
N ILE A 103 -3.38 -9.27 9.23
CA ILE A 103 -2.01 -8.81 9.51
C ILE A 103 -1.35 -9.81 10.45
N SER A 104 -0.20 -10.32 10.03
CA SER A 104 0.63 -11.20 10.84
C SER A 104 1.84 -10.44 11.37
N GLY A 105 2.27 -10.84 12.56
CA GLY A 105 3.50 -10.38 13.16
C GLY A 105 4.08 -11.45 14.08
N THR A 106 5.20 -11.10 14.72
CA THR A 106 5.99 -12.03 15.54
C THR A 106 5.27 -12.59 16.76
N ALA A 107 4.20 -11.94 17.22
CA ALA A 107 3.41 -12.35 18.38
C ALA A 107 2.05 -12.94 18.02
N GLY A 108 1.63 -12.91 16.74
CA GLY A 108 0.39 -13.55 16.31
C GLY A 108 -0.24 -12.94 15.05
N LEU A 109 -1.55 -13.16 14.91
CA LEU A 109 -2.37 -12.68 13.80
C LEU A 109 -3.46 -11.75 14.36
N VAL A 110 -3.72 -10.66 13.65
CA VAL A 110 -4.86 -9.77 13.88
C VAL A 110 -5.61 -9.59 12.57
N SER A 111 -6.93 -9.37 12.65
CA SER A 111 -7.73 -8.93 11.51
C SER A 111 -8.32 -7.56 11.80
N ILE A 112 -8.40 -6.74 10.77
CA ILE A 112 -9.15 -5.48 10.84
C ILE A 112 -10.10 -5.41 9.65
N THR A 113 -11.19 -4.67 9.81
CA THR A 113 -12.06 -4.28 8.71
C THR A 113 -11.87 -2.78 8.47
N PRO A 114 -11.13 -2.38 7.43
CA PRO A 114 -10.91 -0.98 7.12
C PRO A 114 -12.25 -0.32 6.79
N THR A 115 -12.63 0.67 7.60
CA THR A 115 -13.79 1.52 7.37
C THR A 115 -13.33 2.80 6.69
N PRO A 116 -13.97 3.23 5.58
CA PRO A 116 -13.68 4.52 4.94
C PRO A 116 -13.77 5.72 5.89
#